data_AF-A0A841DKX2-F1
#
_entry.id   AF-A0A841DKX2-F1
#
_cell.length_a   1.000
_cell.length_b   1.000
_cell.length_c   1.000
_cell.angle_alpha   90.00
_cell.angle_beta   90.00
_cell.angle_gamma   90.00
#
_symmetry.space_group_name_H-M   'P 1'
#
loop_
_entity.id
_entity.type
_entity.pdbx_description
1 polymer ?
#
loop_
_entity_poly.entity_id
_entity_poly.type
_entity_poly.pdbx_seq_one_letter_code
_entity_poly.pdbx_strand_id
1 'polypeptide(L)'
;MPDDLLRPTIGTGVDLTVRPWRLMSQTYVAFFGGVIASTVVAYLNAGRLGVDAAKRRLILLSGLGGLAAVIGIVALLADDSGVTTELRVLTRVVAVVCCIAQLRLQRPMDRAFQLRGSEYRSLWVVGIAATVGGALVEVLILVMVVL
;
A
#
# COMPACT_ATOMS: atom_id res chain seq x y z
N MET A 1 15.96 -25.91 28.10
CA MET A 1 16.55 -24.60 28.45
C MET A 1 15.41 -23.58 28.45
N PRO A 2 14.92 -23.14 29.63
CA PRO A 2 13.76 -22.24 29.74
C PRO A 2 13.99 -20.84 29.14
N ASP A 3 15.25 -20.46 28.94
CA ASP A 3 15.65 -19.10 28.55
C ASP A 3 15.31 -18.74 27.10
N ASP A 4 15.09 -19.72 26.22
CA ASP A 4 14.63 -19.49 24.85
C ASP A 4 13.14 -19.11 24.78
N LEU A 5 12.33 -19.48 25.78
CA LEU A 5 10.92 -19.08 25.88
C LEU A 5 10.76 -17.63 26.37
N LEU A 6 11.81 -17.07 27.01
CA LEU A 6 11.83 -15.70 27.50
C LEU A 6 12.53 -14.73 26.54
N ARG A 7 13.08 -15.23 25.42
CA ARG A 7 13.64 -14.36 24.39
C ARG A 7 12.51 -13.63 23.67
N PRO A 8 12.46 -12.29 23.72
CA PRO A 8 11.47 -11.54 22.96
C PRO A 8 11.68 -11.82 21.47
N THR A 9 10.74 -12.57 20.87
CA THR A 9 10.66 -12.82 19.42
C THR A 9 10.33 -11.54 18.64
N ILE A 10 9.86 -10.50 19.34
CA ILE A 10 9.69 -9.17 18.78
C ILE A 10 11.05 -8.47 18.82
N GLY A 11 11.75 -8.49 17.68
CA GLY A 11 13.06 -7.89 17.53
C GLY A 11 13.17 -6.48 18.11
N THR A 12 14.35 -6.18 18.66
CA THR A 12 14.74 -4.86 19.20
C THR A 12 14.90 -3.77 18.13
N GLY A 13 14.68 -4.10 16.84
CA GLY A 13 14.97 -3.22 15.69
C GLY A 13 13.87 -2.25 15.26
N VAL A 14 12.79 -2.07 16.04
CA VAL A 14 11.78 -1.04 15.73
C VAL A 14 12.23 0.29 16.31
N ASP A 15 12.62 1.22 15.44
CA ASP A 15 12.95 2.59 15.81
C ASP A 15 11.67 3.34 16.24
N LEU A 16 11.55 3.61 17.54
CA LEU A 16 10.40 4.30 18.11
C LEU A 16 10.41 5.82 17.85
N THR A 17 11.52 6.38 17.36
CA THR A 17 11.59 7.80 16.98
C THR A 17 10.85 8.05 15.67
N VAL A 18 10.74 7.02 14.81
CA VAL A 18 10.06 7.09 13.52
C VAL A 18 8.62 6.60 13.67
N ARG A 19 7.69 7.52 13.88
CA ARG A 19 6.25 7.19 14.02
C ARG A 19 5.64 6.74 12.68
N PRO A 20 5.16 5.49 12.55
CA PRO A 20 4.46 5.00 11.36
C PRO A 20 3.07 5.61 11.25
N TRP A 21 2.45 5.47 10.09
CA TRP A 21 1.05 5.79 9.87
C TRP A 21 0.14 4.60 10.20
N ARG A 22 -1.09 4.89 10.62
CA ARG A 22 -2.11 3.86 10.88
C ARG A 22 -2.37 3.04 9.62
N LEU A 23 -2.33 1.71 9.74
CA LEU A 23 -2.58 0.79 8.63
C LEU A 23 -3.96 1.00 7.98
N MET A 24 -5.02 1.10 8.77
CA MET A 24 -6.38 1.27 8.23
C MET A 24 -6.56 2.57 7.45
N SER A 25 -5.75 3.60 7.76
CA SER A 25 -5.76 4.86 7.01
C SER A 25 -5.19 4.69 5.60
N GLN A 26 -4.43 3.64 5.28
CA GLN A 26 -3.94 3.44 3.91
C GLN A 26 -5.06 3.08 2.93
N THR A 27 -6.18 2.56 3.43
CA THR A 27 -7.32 2.11 2.60
C THR A 27 -7.94 3.25 1.79
N TYR A 28 -8.02 4.47 2.34
CA TYR A 28 -8.54 5.61 1.56
C TYR A 28 -7.59 6.01 0.44
N VAL A 29 -6.27 5.92 0.67
CA VAL A 29 -5.25 6.20 -0.36
C VAL A 29 -5.38 5.19 -1.50
N ALA A 30 -5.63 3.92 -1.20
CA ALA A 30 -5.89 2.91 -2.21
C ALA A 30 -7.18 3.19 -3.00
N PHE A 31 -8.27 3.49 -2.30
CA PHE A 31 -9.55 3.74 -2.93
C PHE A 31 -9.51 4.96 -3.86
N PHE A 32 -9.00 6.10 -3.39
CA PHE A 32 -8.98 7.34 -4.17
C PHE A 32 -7.75 7.46 -5.08
N GLY A 33 -6.59 7.00 -4.64
CA GLY A 33 -5.31 7.21 -5.31
C GLY A 33 -4.84 6.07 -6.21
N GLY A 34 -5.50 4.90 -6.15
CA GLY A 34 -5.17 3.76 -7.01
C GLY A 34 -4.03 2.89 -6.48
N VAL A 35 -3.52 2.04 -7.36
CA VAL A 35 -2.48 1.05 -7.04
C VAL A 35 -1.14 1.75 -6.75
N ILE A 36 -0.80 2.78 -7.52
CA ILE A 36 0.47 3.49 -7.36
C ILE A 36 0.53 4.21 -6.02
N ALA A 37 -0.50 5.00 -5.69
CA ALA A 37 -0.56 5.74 -4.44
C ALA A 37 -0.48 4.81 -3.22
N SER A 38 -1.28 3.74 -3.22
CA SER A 38 -1.30 2.76 -2.11
C SER A 38 0.04 2.04 -1.95
N THR A 39 0.66 1.61 -3.05
CA THR A 39 1.95 0.91 -3.02
C THR A 39 3.06 1.80 -2.48
N VAL A 40 3.12 3.06 -2.90
CA VAL A 40 4.10 4.03 -2.39
C VAL A 40 3.92 4.26 -0.90
N VAL A 41 2.68 4.52 -0.45
CA VAL A 41 2.41 4.72 0.98
C VAL A 41 2.73 3.46 1.79
N ALA A 42 2.34 2.29 1.33
CA ALA A 42 2.63 1.02 1.98
C ALA A 42 4.13 0.75 2.09
N TYR A 43 4.90 1.00 1.01
CA TYR A 43 6.35 0.80 1.00
C TYR A 43 7.07 1.73 1.98
N LEU A 44 6.70 3.02 1.99
CA LEU A 44 7.26 4.00 2.92
C LEU A 44 6.87 3.68 4.37
N ASN A 45 5.62 3.26 4.60
CA ASN A 45 5.16 2.90 5.94
C ASN A 45 5.83 1.62 6.45
N ALA A 46 6.04 0.63 5.59
CA ALA A 46 6.77 -0.59 5.93
C ALA A 46 8.21 -0.30 6.37
N GLY A 47 8.87 0.69 5.75
CA GLY A 47 10.16 1.20 6.21
C GLY A 47 10.08 1.79 7.62
N ARG A 48 9.06 2.62 7.91
CA ARG A 48 8.84 3.18 9.26
C ARG A 48 8.52 2.12 10.31
N LEU A 49 7.82 1.06 9.92
CA LEU A 49 7.49 -0.07 10.79
C LEU A 49 8.67 -1.04 11.03
N GLY A 50 9.81 -0.84 10.38
CA GLY A 50 10.95 -1.76 10.47
C GLY A 50 10.69 -3.12 9.80
N VAL A 51 9.80 -3.16 8.81
CA VAL A 51 9.54 -4.39 8.02
C VAL A 51 10.79 -4.75 7.22
N ASP A 52 11.13 -6.04 7.22
CA ASP A 52 12.30 -6.57 6.53
C ASP A 52 12.29 -6.30 5.02
N ALA A 53 13.48 -6.23 4.42
CA ALA A 53 13.64 -5.90 3.01
C ALA A 53 12.92 -6.89 2.07
N ALA A 54 12.83 -8.18 2.43
CA ALA A 54 12.15 -9.17 1.62
C ALA A 54 10.65 -8.88 1.55
N LYS A 55 9.99 -8.63 2.69
CA LYS A 55 8.57 -8.22 2.71
C LYS A 55 8.34 -6.86 2.04
N ARG A 56 9.28 -5.92 2.15
CA ARG A 56 9.20 -4.64 1.41
C ARG A 56 9.26 -4.85 -0.11
N ARG A 57 10.05 -5.81 -0.59
CA ARG A 57 10.05 -6.22 -2.02
C ARG A 57 8.71 -6.84 -2.42
N LEU A 58 8.09 -7.67 -1.56
CA LEU A 58 6.75 -8.22 -1.82
C LEU A 58 5.68 -7.12 -1.93
N ILE A 59 5.78 -6.03 -1.17
CA ILE A 59 4.90 -4.86 -1.33
C ILE A 59 5.04 -4.28 -2.75
N LEU A 60 6.27 -4.06 -3.22
CA LEU A 60 6.51 -3.56 -4.58
C LEU A 60 6.00 -4.53 -5.65
N LEU A 61 6.26 -5.83 -5.50
CA LEU A 61 5.80 -6.86 -6.44
C LEU A 61 4.26 -6.93 -6.49
N SER A 62 3.58 -6.84 -5.34
CA SER A 62 2.12 -6.80 -5.30
C SER A 62 1.55 -5.53 -5.94
N GLY A 63 2.24 -4.39 -5.81
CA GLY A 63 1.89 -3.15 -6.50
C GLY A 63 2.09 -3.25 -8.00
N LEU A 64 3.21 -3.82 -8.44
CA LEU A 64 3.49 -4.06 -9.86
C LEU A 64 2.46 -5.01 -10.49
N GLY A 65 2.13 -6.11 -9.81
CA GLY A 65 1.08 -7.03 -10.25
C GLY A 65 -0.30 -6.37 -10.31
N GLY A 66 -0.63 -5.51 -9.34
CA GLY A 66 -1.85 -4.72 -9.35
C GLY A 66 -1.91 -3.73 -10.53
N LEU A 67 -0.81 -3.05 -10.81
CA LEU A 67 -0.72 -2.10 -11.91
C LEU A 67 -0.84 -2.82 -13.25
N ALA A 68 -0.16 -3.96 -13.42
CA ALA A 68 -0.30 -4.80 -14.61
C ALA A 68 -1.74 -5.30 -14.80
N ALA A 69 -2.43 -5.67 -13.71
CA ALA A 69 -3.83 -6.06 -13.78
C ALA A 69 -4.75 -4.89 -14.19
N VAL A 70 -4.54 -3.69 -13.64
CA VAL A 70 -5.28 -2.47 -14.05
C VAL A 70 -5.03 -2.15 -15.51
N ILE A 71 -3.77 -2.22 -15.97
CA ILE A 71 -3.40 -2.03 -17.38
C ILE A 71 -4.12 -3.05 -18.27
N GLY A 72 -4.08 -4.34 -17.92
CA GLY A 72 -4.76 -5.39 -18.69
C GLY A 72 -6.27 -5.22 -18.73
N ILE A 73 -6.88 -4.85 -17.60
CA ILE A 73 -8.32 -4.53 -17.51
C ILE A 73 -8.68 -3.39 -18.47
N VAL A 74 -7.91 -2.30 -18.44
CA VAL A 74 -8.16 -1.13 -19.31
C VAL A 74 -7.90 -1.47 -20.77
N ALA A 75 -6.80 -2.14 -21.10
CA ALA A 75 -6.47 -2.50 -22.47
C ALA A 75 -7.48 -3.48 -23.11
N LEU A 76 -8.14 -4.33 -22.32
CA LEU A 76 -9.10 -5.31 -22.81
C LEU A 76 -10.56 -4.81 -22.84
N LEU A 77 -10.91 -3.84 -21.99
CA LEU A 77 -12.29 -3.40 -21.77
C LEU A 77 -12.53 -1.92 -22.07
N ALA A 78 -11.48 -1.13 -22.32
CA ALA A 78 -11.66 0.22 -22.84
C ALA A 78 -12.05 0.13 -24.32
N ASP A 79 -13.20 0.71 -24.65
CA ASP A 79 -13.70 0.86 -26.01
C ASP A 79 -13.68 2.35 -26.39
N ASP A 80 -14.00 2.69 -27.65
CA ASP A 80 -14.00 4.07 -28.17
C ASP A 80 -14.91 5.03 -27.38
N SER A 81 -15.85 4.49 -26.59
CA SER A 81 -16.73 5.25 -25.69
C SER A 81 -16.07 5.72 -24.38
N GLY A 82 -14.81 5.34 -24.13
CA GLY A 82 -14.00 5.81 -23.01
C GLY A 82 -14.20 5.04 -21.70
N VAL A 83 -13.83 5.67 -20.57
CA VAL A 83 -13.80 5.01 -19.25
C VAL A 83 -15.22 4.89 -18.66
N THR A 84 -15.81 3.69 -18.76
CA THR A 84 -17.12 3.35 -18.20
C THR A 84 -17.11 3.29 -16.66
N THR A 85 -18.28 3.41 -16.03
CA THR A 85 -18.43 3.26 -14.57
C THR A 85 -17.95 1.90 -14.08
N GLU A 86 -18.19 0.83 -14.84
CA GLU A 86 -17.76 -0.53 -14.52
C GLU A 86 -16.23 -0.63 -14.49
N LEU A 87 -15.54 -0.05 -15.48
CA LEU A 87 -14.08 0.00 -15.54
C LEU A 87 -13.49 0.76 -14.33
N ARG A 88 -14.13 1.86 -13.93
CA ARG A 88 -13.72 2.60 -12.72
C ARG A 88 -13.86 1.75 -11.48
N VAL A 89 -14.98 1.04 -11.31
CA VAL A 89 -15.21 0.19 -10.14
C VAL A 89 -14.19 -0.96 -10.10
N LEU A 90 -13.96 -1.64 -11.23
CA LEU A 90 -13.06 -2.79 -11.30
C LEU A 90 -11.62 -2.40 -10.96
N THR A 91 -11.13 -1.28 -11.49
CA THR A 91 -9.80 -0.77 -11.16
C THR A 91 -9.67 -0.36 -9.69
N ARG A 92 -10.72 0.21 -9.07
CA ARG A 92 -10.73 0.47 -7.61
C ARG A 92 -10.70 -0.81 -6.79
N VAL A 93 -11.41 -1.86 -7.21
CA VAL A 93 -11.37 -3.17 -6.54
C VAL A 93 -9.94 -3.71 -6.55
N VAL A 94 -9.23 -3.65 -7.69
CA VAL A 94 -7.83 -4.09 -7.78
C VAL A 94 -6.95 -3.30 -6.80
N ALA A 95 -7.05 -1.96 -6.78
CA ALA A 95 -6.29 -1.13 -5.86
C ALA A 95 -6.52 -1.49 -4.38
N VAL A 96 -7.78 -1.71 -3.99
CA VAL A 96 -8.14 -2.11 -2.62
C VAL A 96 -7.61 -3.52 -2.30
N VAL A 97 -7.72 -4.48 -3.22
CA VAL A 97 -7.19 -5.84 -3.03
C VAL A 97 -5.67 -5.82 -2.85
N CYS A 98 -4.95 -5.06 -3.68
CA CYS A 98 -3.50 -4.85 -3.52
C CYS A 98 -3.18 -4.24 -2.16
N CYS A 99 -3.92 -3.20 -1.75
CA CYS A 99 -3.75 -2.60 -0.44
C CYS A 99 -3.96 -3.63 0.68
N ILE A 100 -5.01 -4.46 0.63
CA ILE A 100 -5.25 -5.51 1.64
C ILE A 100 -4.07 -6.49 1.71
N ALA A 101 -3.53 -6.91 0.58
CA ALA A 101 -2.34 -7.77 0.53
C ALA A 101 -1.13 -7.10 1.21
N GLN A 102 -0.87 -5.83 0.88
CA GLN A 102 0.22 -5.03 1.45
C GLN A 102 0.03 -4.78 2.95
N LEU A 103 -1.21 -4.58 3.41
CA LEU A 103 -1.53 -4.46 4.83
C LEU A 103 -1.21 -5.76 5.58
N ARG A 104 -1.50 -6.94 4.99
CA ARG A 104 -1.17 -8.23 5.63
C ARG A 104 0.33 -8.40 5.85
N LEU A 105 1.17 -7.89 4.95
CA LEU A 105 2.62 -7.90 5.10
C LEU A 105 3.11 -7.00 6.25
N GLN A 106 2.42 -5.90 6.52
CA GLN A 106 2.76 -4.93 7.57
C GLN A 106 2.16 -5.29 8.95
N ARG A 107 1.05 -6.03 8.99
CA ARG A 107 0.28 -6.36 10.22
C ARG A 107 1.11 -6.88 11.40
N PRO A 108 2.09 -7.80 11.23
CA PRO A 108 2.86 -8.30 12.37
C PRO A 108 3.66 -7.21 13.08
N MET A 109 4.29 -6.32 12.30
CA MET A 109 5.08 -5.21 12.85
C MET A 109 4.19 -4.09 13.39
N ASP A 110 3.05 -3.84 12.76
CA ASP A 110 2.07 -2.88 13.28
C ASP A 110 1.51 -3.31 14.65
N ARG A 111 1.20 -4.60 14.84
CA ARG A 111 0.81 -5.14 16.16
C ARG A 111 1.93 -4.99 17.19
N ALA A 112 3.16 -5.30 16.81
CA ALA A 112 4.32 -5.12 17.69
C ALA A 112 4.51 -3.64 18.09
N PHE A 113 4.24 -2.70 17.19
CA PHE A 113 4.28 -1.26 17.48
C PHE A 113 3.16 -0.84 18.45
N GLN A 114 1.92 -1.30 18.23
CA GLN A 114 0.78 -1.00 19.11
C GLN A 114 1.01 -1.47 20.55
N LEU A 115 1.57 -2.68 20.72
CA LEU A 115 1.87 -3.23 22.04
C LEU A 115 2.91 -2.42 22.82
N ARG A 116 3.69 -1.57 22.15
CA ARG A 116 4.68 -0.65 22.77
C ARG A 116 4.07 0.69 23.19
N GLY A 117 2.77 0.91 22.96
CA GLY A 117 2.04 2.10 23.43
C GLY A 117 2.43 3.41 22.75
N SER A 118 3.10 3.37 21.59
CA SER A 118 3.50 4.57 20.85
C SER A 118 2.39 5.09 19.95
N GLU A 119 2.41 6.40 19.68
CA GLU A 119 1.42 7.07 18.86
C GLU A 119 1.75 7.02 17.36
N TYR A 120 0.71 6.83 16.55
CA TYR A 120 0.83 6.93 15.10
C TYR A 120 0.98 8.37 14.62
N ARG A 121 1.75 8.56 13.55
CA ARG A 121 1.75 9.80 12.80
C ARG A 121 0.47 9.91 11.96
N SER A 122 -0.03 11.13 11.78
CA SER A 122 -1.13 11.39 10.85
C SER A 122 -0.70 11.14 9.39
N LEU A 123 -1.54 10.39 8.66
CA LEU A 123 -1.37 10.16 7.21
C LEU A 123 -2.00 11.27 6.37
N TRP A 124 -2.71 12.23 6.95
CA TRP A 124 -3.62 13.11 6.20
C TRP A 124 -2.92 13.87 5.05
N VAL A 125 -1.89 14.65 5.37
CA VAL A 125 -1.16 15.46 4.37
C VAL A 125 -0.46 14.57 3.34
N VAL A 126 0.27 13.55 3.81
CA VAL A 126 1.07 12.70 2.93
C VAL A 126 0.18 11.80 2.07
N GLY A 127 -0.92 11.31 2.63
CA GLY A 127 -1.85 10.47 1.91
C GLY A 127 -2.68 11.24 0.88
N ILE A 128 -3.01 12.51 1.12
CA ILE A 128 -3.58 13.38 0.06
C ILE A 128 -2.57 13.60 -1.05
N ALA A 129 -1.33 13.99 -0.71
CA ALA A 129 -0.29 14.20 -1.70
C ALA A 129 -0.03 12.93 -2.54
N ALA A 130 0.05 11.77 -1.90
CA ALA A 130 0.20 10.48 -2.57
C ALA A 130 -1.03 10.11 -3.41
N THR A 131 -2.24 10.42 -2.93
CA THR A 131 -3.49 10.18 -3.66
C THR A 131 -3.53 10.96 -4.96
N VAL A 132 -3.28 12.28 -4.90
CA VAL A 132 -3.30 13.15 -6.08
C VAL A 132 -2.17 12.77 -7.04
N GLY A 133 -0.93 12.67 -6.53
CA GLY A 133 0.23 12.33 -7.36
C GLY A 133 0.13 10.94 -7.98
N GLY A 134 -0.26 9.94 -7.19
CA GLY A 134 -0.43 8.57 -7.68
C GLY A 134 -1.57 8.44 -8.69
N ALA A 135 -2.71 9.10 -8.46
CA ALA A 135 -3.82 9.09 -9.41
C ALA A 135 -3.43 9.74 -10.75
N LEU A 136 -2.69 10.85 -10.72
CA LEU A 136 -2.21 11.50 -11.95
C LEU A 136 -1.25 10.60 -12.73
N VAL A 137 -0.28 9.99 -12.04
CA VAL A 137 0.68 9.07 -12.67
C VAL A 137 -0.03 7.83 -13.24
N GLU A 138 -0.98 7.27 -12.50
CA GLU A 138 -1.74 6.09 -12.93
C GLU A 138 -2.57 6.40 -14.18
N VAL A 139 -3.28 7.54 -14.20
CA VAL A 139 -4.03 7.99 -15.38
C VAL A 139 -3.10 8.22 -16.58
N LEU A 140 -1.95 8.87 -16.39
CA LEU A 140 -0.98 9.09 -17.48
C LEU A 140 -0.50 7.76 -18.09
N ILE A 141 -0.18 6.77 -17.25
CA ILE A 141 0.21 5.44 -17.71
C ILE A 141 -0.92 4.78 -18.52
N LEU A 142 -2.16 4.84 -18.02
CA LEU A 142 -3.28 4.20 -18.70
C LEU A 142 -3.60 4.88 -20.03
N VAL A 143 -3.50 6.21 -20.09
CA VAL A 143 -3.67 6.96 -21.34
C VAL A 143 -2.58 6.60 -22.36
N MET A 144 -1.33 6.45 -21.93
CA MET A 144 -0.24 6.02 -22.82
C MET A 144 -0.37 4.58 -23.34
N VAL A 145 -1.10 3.72 -22.63
CA VAL A 145 -1.35 2.33 -23.07
C VAL A 145 -2.48 2.26 -24.10
N VAL A 146 -3.46 3.16 -24.00
CA VAL A 146 -4.67 3.13 -24.83
C VAL A 146 -4.52 3.99 -26.10
N LEU A 147 -3.65 5.01 -26.08
CA LEU A 147 -3.24 5.79 -27.26
C LEU A 147 -2.21 5.05 -28.11
#